data_AF-A0A6P0EWB9-F1
#
_entry.id   AF-A0A6P0EWB9-F1
#
_cell.length_a   1.000
_cell.length_b   1.000
_cell.length_c   1.000
_cell.angle_alpha   90.00
_cell.angle_beta   90.00
_cell.angle_gamma   90.00
#
_symmetry.space_group_name_H-M   'P 1'
#
loop_
_entity.id
_entity.type
_entity.pdbx_description
1 polymer ?
#
loop_
_entity_poly.entity_id
_entity_poly.type
_entity_poly.pdbx_seq_one_letter_code
_entity_poly.pdbx_strand_id
1 'polypeptide(L)'
;MAPAPEDHRTSDPATARAEASGLFAAAARNELAGTATQLHCLAAASALRVPSGPVPAIADVRDPDQLITQALRTLGELEPEDFAHPDVLAAARHGRRALREPR
;
A
#
# COMPACT_ATOMS: atom_id res chain seq x y z
N MET A 1 38.96 13.69 -5.65
CA MET A 1 37.99 13.71 -4.54
C MET A 1 36.66 13.25 -5.11
N ALA A 2 36.30 11.99 -4.90
CA ALA A 2 35.03 11.44 -5.37
C ALA A 2 34.04 11.50 -4.20
N PRO A 3 32.83 12.07 -4.37
CA PRO A 3 31.74 11.80 -3.45
C PRO A 3 31.05 10.47 -3.83
N ALA A 4 30.55 9.80 -2.79
CA ALA A 4 29.99 8.45 -2.72
C ALA A 4 28.77 8.23 -3.64
N PRO A 5 28.40 6.96 -3.96
CA PRO A 5 27.22 6.68 -4.76
C PRO A 5 25.97 7.13 -4.01
N GLU A 6 25.20 8.01 -4.64
CA GLU A 6 23.81 8.27 -4.25
C GLU A 6 23.01 7.00 -4.59
N ASP A 7 23.00 6.04 -3.66
CA ASP A 7 21.98 5.00 -3.60
C ASP A 7 20.65 5.65 -3.15
N HIS A 8 20.16 6.64 -3.90
CA HIS A 8 18.73 6.93 -3.91
C HIS A 8 18.09 5.77 -4.67
N ARG A 9 17.62 4.76 -3.94
CA ARG A 9 16.56 3.90 -4.47
C ARG A 9 15.31 4.76 -4.57
N THR A 10 15.27 5.64 -5.56
CA THR A 10 14.05 6.28 -6.03
C THR A 10 13.23 5.16 -6.65
N SER A 11 12.41 4.50 -5.83
CA SER A 11 11.37 3.62 -6.34
C SER A 11 10.47 4.48 -7.21
N ASP A 12 10.37 4.14 -8.50
CA ASP A 12 9.46 4.82 -9.42
C ASP A 12 8.08 4.95 -8.75
N PRO A 13 7.56 6.18 -8.56
CA PRO A 13 6.35 6.41 -7.78
C PRO A 13 5.15 5.67 -8.37
N ALA A 14 5.12 5.44 -9.68
CA ALA A 14 4.08 4.65 -10.32
C ALA A 14 4.16 3.17 -9.90
N THR A 15 5.37 2.61 -9.89
CA THR A 15 5.63 1.24 -9.44
C THR A 15 5.29 1.06 -7.95
N ALA A 16 5.72 1.97 -7.08
CA ALA A 16 5.42 1.90 -5.64
C ALA A 16 3.91 2.01 -5.35
N ARG A 17 3.20 2.90 -6.07
CA ARG A 17 1.74 2.99 -5.98
C ARG A 17 1.08 1.69 -6.45
N ALA A 18 1.55 1.09 -7.54
CA ALA A 18 1.01 -0.16 -8.06
C ALA A 18 1.20 -1.34 -7.09
N GLU A 19 2.38 -1.45 -6.49
CA GLU A 19 2.69 -2.47 -5.48
C GLU A 19 1.81 -2.30 -4.23
N ALA A 20 1.75 -1.08 -3.67
CA ALA A 20 0.91 -0.78 -2.51
C ALA A 20 -0.58 -1.05 -2.80
N SER A 21 -1.07 -0.69 -4.00
CA SER A 21 -2.43 -0.98 -4.43
C SER A 21 -2.70 -2.49 -4.48
N GLY A 22 -1.77 -3.28 -5.01
CA GLY A 22 -1.87 -4.75 -5.04
C GLY A 22 -1.94 -5.35 -3.63
N LEU A 23 -1.10 -4.87 -2.71
CA LEU A 23 -1.09 -5.32 -1.32
C LEU A 23 -2.39 -4.97 -0.58
N PHE A 24 -2.92 -3.76 -0.76
CA PHE A 24 -4.23 -3.39 -0.20
C PHE A 24 -5.37 -4.21 -0.80
N ALA A 25 -5.38 -4.44 -2.12
CA ALA A 25 -6.40 -5.25 -2.77
C ALA A 25 -6.38 -6.70 -2.28
N ALA A 26 -5.20 -7.26 -2.00
CA ALA A 26 -5.08 -8.58 -1.42
C ALA A 26 -5.52 -8.63 0.05
N ALA A 27 -5.18 -7.62 0.86
CA ALA A 27 -5.68 -7.50 2.23
C ALA A 27 -7.22 -7.39 2.26
N ALA A 28 -7.81 -6.66 1.32
CA ALA A 28 -9.26 -6.52 1.19
C ALA A 28 -9.98 -7.83 0.83
N ARG A 29 -9.28 -8.75 0.16
CA ARG A 29 -9.81 -10.07 -0.24
C ARG A 29 -9.47 -11.17 0.76
N ASN A 30 -8.77 -10.85 1.85
CA ASN A 30 -8.34 -11.81 2.84
C ASN A 30 -9.51 -12.20 3.76
N GLU A 31 -9.76 -13.49 3.91
CA GLU A 31 -10.86 -14.02 4.74
C GLU A 31 -10.65 -13.79 6.24
N LEU A 32 -9.41 -13.58 6.68
CA LEU A 32 -9.07 -13.27 8.08
C LEU A 32 -9.28 -11.78 8.42
N ALA A 33 -9.54 -10.93 7.43
CA ALA A 33 -9.79 -9.51 7.65
C ALA A 33 -11.25 -9.28 8.06
N GLY A 34 -11.47 -8.53 9.13
CA GLY A 34 -12.80 -8.05 9.49
C GLY A 34 -13.37 -7.11 8.41
N THR A 35 -14.70 -6.99 8.34
CA THR A 35 -15.38 -6.23 7.28
C THR A 35 -14.90 -4.77 7.19
N ALA A 36 -14.67 -4.11 8.33
CA ALA A 36 -14.16 -2.74 8.36
C ALA A 36 -12.75 -2.63 7.75
N THR A 37 -11.85 -3.56 8.10
CA THR A 37 -10.51 -3.69 7.51
C THR A 37 -10.60 -3.89 6.01
N GLN A 38 -11.48 -4.79 5.54
CA GLN A 38 -11.66 -5.04 4.10
C GLN A 38 -12.10 -3.78 3.34
N LEU A 39 -13.10 -3.06 3.86
CA LEU A 39 -13.60 -1.83 3.25
C LEU A 39 -12.55 -0.73 3.21
N HIS A 40 -11.79 -0.55 4.28
CA HIS A 40 -10.69 0.42 4.30
C HIS A 40 -9.54 0.03 3.36
N CYS A 41 -9.21 -1.25 3.24
CA CYS A 41 -8.21 -1.70 2.27
C CYS A 41 -8.68 -1.49 0.83
N LEU A 42 -9.96 -1.76 0.52
CA LEU A 42 -10.52 -1.48 -0.81
C LEU A 42 -10.52 0.01 -1.15
N ALA A 43 -10.86 0.86 -0.18
CA ALA A 43 -10.79 2.32 -0.33
C ALA A 43 -9.36 2.79 -0.55
N ALA A 44 -8.37 2.21 0.17
CA ALA A 44 -6.97 2.53 0.01
C ALA A 44 -6.45 2.16 -1.39
N ALA A 45 -6.75 0.95 -1.87
CA ALA A 45 -6.38 0.51 -3.21
C ALA A 45 -7.00 1.42 -4.29
N SER A 46 -8.29 1.75 -4.13
CA SER A 46 -9.00 2.61 -5.09
C SER A 46 -8.47 4.05 -5.11
N ALA A 47 -8.05 4.57 -3.96
CA ALA A 47 -7.49 5.92 -3.85
C ALA A 47 -6.18 6.09 -4.64
N LEU A 48 -5.37 5.03 -4.80
CA LEU A 48 -4.09 5.11 -5.51
C LEU A 48 -4.24 5.28 -7.03
N ARG A 49 -5.46 5.14 -7.58
CA ARG A 49 -5.79 5.30 -9.02
C ARG A 49 -4.89 4.52 -9.97
N VAL A 50 -4.37 3.39 -9.51
CA VAL A 50 -3.56 2.49 -10.34
C VAL A 50 -4.50 1.76 -11.31
N PRO A 51 -4.14 1.62 -12.59
CA PRO A 51 -4.90 0.80 -13.53
C PRO A 51 -5.17 -0.59 -12.95
N SER A 52 -6.43 -1.04 -13.04
CA SER A 52 -6.83 -2.32 -12.49
C SER A 52 -6.12 -3.45 -13.24
N GLY A 53 -5.21 -4.14 -12.55
CA GLY A 53 -4.58 -5.37 -13.01
C GLY A 53 -5.12 -6.60 -12.28
N PRO A 54 -4.80 -7.82 -12.73
CA PRO A 54 -5.07 -9.01 -11.94
C PRO A 54 -4.40 -8.85 -10.57
N VAL A 55 -5.20 -8.89 -9.50
CA VAL A 55 -4.66 -8.93 -8.14
C VAL A 55 -3.79 -10.19 -8.06
N PRO A 56 -2.51 -10.09 -7.70
CA PRO A 56 -1.66 -11.25 -7.59
C PRO A 56 -2.35 -12.28 -6.71
N ALA A 57 -2.29 -13.55 -7.08
CA ALA A 57 -2.58 -14.63 -6.15
C ALA A 57 -1.50 -14.57 -5.07
N ILE A 58 -1.67 -13.66 -4.10
CA ILE A 58 -0.81 -13.60 -2.94
C ILE A 58 -1.01 -14.94 -2.29
N ALA A 59 0.03 -15.77 -2.40
CA ALA A 59 0.07 -17.11 -1.87
C ALA A 59 -0.60 -17.12 -0.50
N ASP A 60 -1.56 -18.03 -0.36
CA ASP A 60 -2.28 -18.31 0.87
C ASP A 60 -1.39 -18.07 2.10
N VAL A 61 -1.97 -17.50 3.16
CA VAL A 61 -1.37 -17.41 4.52
C VAL A 61 -0.59 -16.12 4.87
N ARG A 62 -0.72 -14.99 4.15
CA ARG A 62 -0.30 -13.69 4.75
C ARG A 62 -1.43 -13.04 5.56
N ASP A 63 -1.15 -12.72 6.83
CA ASP A 63 -2.05 -11.96 7.71
C ASP A 63 -2.38 -10.60 7.03
N PRO A 64 -3.66 -10.19 6.96
CA PRO A 64 -4.04 -8.89 6.41
C PRO A 64 -3.25 -7.72 7.00
N ASP A 65 -2.90 -7.75 8.29
CA ASP A 65 -2.14 -6.67 8.92
C ASP A 65 -0.70 -6.57 8.37
N GLN A 66 -0.09 -7.69 7.99
CA GLN A 66 1.22 -7.71 7.36
C GLN A 66 1.16 -7.12 5.95
N LEU A 67 0.11 -7.44 5.19
CA LEU A 67 -0.12 -6.88 3.86
C LEU A 67 -0.32 -5.37 3.93
N ILE A 68 -1.16 -4.90 4.87
CA ILE A 68 -1.42 -3.48 5.10
C ILE A 68 -0.13 -2.76 5.54
N THR A 69 0.63 -3.36 6.46
CA THR A 69 1.89 -2.78 6.94
C THR A 69 2.91 -2.67 5.81
N GLN A 70 3.04 -3.70 4.97
CA GLN A 70 3.94 -3.65 3.83
C GLN A 70 3.51 -2.59 2.82
N ALA A 71 2.22 -2.47 2.51
CA ALA A 71 1.70 -1.42 1.63
C ALA A 71 2.04 -0.01 2.15
N LEU A 72 1.85 0.21 3.45
CA LEU A 72 2.20 1.49 4.09
C LEU A 72 3.70 1.77 4.07
N ARG A 73 4.56 0.75 4.20
CA ARG A 73 6.01 0.91 4.05
C ARG A 73 6.39 1.28 2.62
N THR A 74 5.84 0.58 1.62
CA THR A 74 6.06 0.91 0.20
C THR A 74 5.68 2.36 -0.12
N LEU A 75 4.56 2.85 0.43
CA LEU A 75 4.21 4.28 0.29
C LEU A 75 5.15 5.21 1.05
N GLY A 76 5.64 4.80 2.24
CA GLY A 76 6.55 5.59 3.06
C GLY A 76 7.98 5.67 2.52
N GLU A 77 8.33 4.87 1.52
CA GLU A 77 9.60 4.92 0.78
C GLU A 77 9.56 5.91 -0.39
N LEU A 78 8.40 6.50 -0.69
CA LEU A 78 8.29 7.58 -1.67
C LEU A 78 9.04 8.83 -1.21
N GLU A 79 9.55 9.58 -2.18
CA GLU A 79 10.07 10.93 -1.92
C GLU A 79 8.97 11.84 -1.32
N PRO A 80 9.32 12.84 -0.51
CA PRO A 80 8.35 13.69 0.18
C PRO A 80 7.31 14.32 -0.74
N GLU A 81 7.69 14.74 -1.95
CA GLU A 81 6.80 15.34 -2.94
C GLU A 81 5.76 14.34 -3.47
N ASP A 82 6.20 13.10 -3.72
CA ASP A 82 5.34 12.01 -4.21
C ASP A 82 4.40 11.49 -3.12
N PHE A 83 4.89 11.41 -1.88
CA PHE A 83 4.10 11.04 -0.72
C PHE A 83 3.02 12.08 -0.41
N ALA A 84 3.32 13.38 -0.60
CA ALA A 84 2.39 14.47 -0.36
C ALA A 84 1.20 14.49 -1.34
N HIS A 85 1.23 13.67 -2.40
CA HIS A 85 0.13 13.58 -3.34
C HIS A 85 -1.19 13.20 -2.64
N PRO A 86 -2.32 13.89 -2.88
CA PRO A 86 -3.57 13.69 -2.15
C PRO A 86 -4.08 12.25 -2.15
N ASP A 87 -3.95 11.58 -3.29
CA ASP A 87 -4.33 10.17 -3.48
C ASP A 87 -3.49 9.21 -2.60
N VAL A 88 -2.18 9.46 -2.47
CA VAL A 88 -1.27 8.68 -1.61
C VAL A 88 -1.61 8.90 -0.14
N LEU A 89 -1.84 10.15 0.26
CA LEU A 89 -2.27 10.47 1.63
C LEU A 89 -3.64 9.85 1.98
N ALA A 90 -4.58 9.83 1.03
CA ALA A 90 -5.87 9.17 1.21
C ALA A 90 -5.70 7.67 1.39
N ALA A 91 -4.89 7.02 0.55
CA ALA A 91 -4.57 5.61 0.66
C ALA A 91 -3.91 5.26 2.00
N ALA A 92 -2.89 6.03 2.42
CA ALA A 92 -2.21 5.85 3.69
C ALA A 92 -3.15 6.04 4.89
N ARG A 93 -4.08 7.00 4.82
CA ARG A 93 -5.10 7.21 5.86
C ARG A 93 -6.03 6.01 6.00
N HIS A 94 -6.51 5.47 4.88
CA HIS A 94 -7.37 4.29 4.89
C HIS A 94 -6.63 3.04 5.37
N GLY A 95 -5.41 2.79 4.88
CA GLY A 95 -4.57 1.68 5.37
C GLY A 95 -4.30 1.76 6.87
N ARG A 96 -4.02 2.95 7.40
CA ARG A 96 -3.85 3.14 8.84
C ARG A 96 -5.13 2.90 9.66
N ARG A 97 -6.31 3.21 9.12
CA ARG A 97 -7.58 2.89 9.79
C ARG A 97 -7.82 1.39 9.80
N ALA A 98 -7.49 0.70 8.72
CA ALA A 98 -7.63 -0.75 8.61
C ALA A 98 -6.85 -1.53 9.71
N LEU A 99 -5.69 -1.01 10.16
CA LEU A 99 -4.91 -1.58 11.28
C LEU A 99 -5.45 -1.27 12.68
N ARG A 100 -6.33 -0.28 12.81
CA ARG A 100 -6.82 0.21 14.12
C ARG A 100 -8.20 -0.31 14.46
N GLU A 101 -8.93 -0.80 13.47
CA GLU A 101 -10.25 -1.38 13.69
C GLU A 101 -10.12 -2.74 14.40
N PRO A 102 -10.91 -2.99 15.46
CA PRO A 102 -10.97 -4.30 16.08
C PRO A 102 -11.48 -5.34 15.07
N ARG A 103 -10.86 -6.53 15.08
CA ARG A 103 -11.19 -7.65 14.19
C ARG A 103 -12.55 -8.27 14.54
#